data_AF-A0AAU4K3J7-F1
#
_entry.id   AF-A0AAU4K3J7-F1
#
_cell.length_a   1.000
_cell.length_b   1.000
_cell.length_c   1.000
_cell.angle_alpha   90.00
_cell.angle_beta   90.00
_cell.angle_gamma   90.00
#
_symmetry.space_group_name_H-M   'P 1'
#
loop_
_entity.id
_entity.type
_entity.pdbx_description
1 polymer ?
#
loop_
_entity_poly.entity_id
_entity_poly.type
_entity_poly.pdbx_seq_one_letter_code
_entity_poly.pdbx_strand_id
1 'polypeptide(L)'
;MTSVMKPFFSAMLIGDSPDPTAKVGFKVVRELSKADHDRYRTDYQLVERLLHTSIAAYVNQTLKDFIRVIEQDVEELKSGQVNFTQPDDVVRMGIRMRGAVLTLCSALHMHQEHINGEVVERFGENSSVHKKVRKIFTRLYDKSQAYRILWHTRNTMVHHTLETISISATAFLDSNNERQAVTMPRVDLSAIIELNDRISDSFRAELVDLGENPYVLELINEAIPLVSEANKRINTHLYPQLDAACATIREFDSIFAGLDGVRALTSERTTNDPPPLKFSYSTWSGDVIMFARERLASA
;
A
#
# COMPACT_ATOMS: atom_id res chain seq x y z
N MET A 1 35.67 19.77 20.05
CA MET A 1 34.58 20.08 21.00
C MET A 1 33.32 19.36 20.55
N THR A 2 32.89 18.33 21.28
CA THR A 2 31.61 17.65 21.05
C THR A 2 30.49 18.59 21.49
N SER A 3 29.61 18.96 20.55
CA SER A 3 28.45 19.80 20.87
C SER A 3 27.50 19.04 21.79
N VAL A 4 27.15 19.61 22.93
CA VAL A 4 26.24 18.98 23.89
C VAL A 4 24.80 19.20 23.42
N MET A 5 24.08 18.11 23.15
CA MET A 5 22.64 18.12 22.90
C MET A 5 21.90 18.16 24.23
N LYS A 6 20.86 19.00 24.33
CA LYS A 6 19.93 19.00 25.48
C LYS A 6 18.51 18.78 25.00
N PRO A 7 17.64 18.19 25.84
CA PRO A 7 16.22 18.06 25.54
C PRO A 7 15.62 19.40 25.16
N PHE A 8 14.97 19.43 24.00
CA PHE A 8 14.31 20.60 23.45
C PHE A 8 13.17 20.11 22.58
N PHE A 9 11.95 20.30 23.07
CA PHE A 9 10.75 19.80 22.40
C PHE A 9 10.07 20.94 21.66
N SER A 10 9.97 20.85 20.34
CA SER A 10 9.35 21.91 19.55
C SER A 10 8.68 21.41 18.28
N ALA A 11 7.70 22.17 17.80
CA ALA A 11 7.23 22.13 16.43
C ALA A 11 8.18 22.97 15.56
N MET A 12 8.73 22.36 14.51
CA MET A 12 9.71 22.98 13.63
C MET A 12 9.27 22.85 12.17
N LEU A 13 9.45 23.93 11.40
CA LEU A 13 9.22 23.97 9.97
C LEU A 13 10.58 23.86 9.27
N ILE A 14 10.67 22.94 8.32
CA ILE A 14 11.82 22.76 7.44
C ILE A 14 11.41 23.19 6.03
N GLY A 15 12.09 24.17 5.46
CA GLY A 15 11.74 24.72 4.15
C GLY A 15 12.90 25.47 3.53
N ASP A 16 12.60 26.41 2.64
CA ASP A 16 13.63 27.25 2.04
C ASP A 16 14.27 28.17 3.08
N SER A 17 15.60 28.31 3.00
CA SER A 17 16.31 29.25 3.86
C SER A 17 16.19 30.67 3.30
N PRO A 18 15.97 31.68 4.16
CA PRO A 18 16.15 33.07 3.76
C PRO A 18 17.63 33.44 3.57
N ASP A 19 18.57 32.60 4.03
CA ASP A 19 20.01 32.77 3.79
C ASP A 19 20.38 32.24 2.39
N PRO A 20 20.88 33.10 1.47
CA PRO A 20 21.25 32.69 0.12
C PRO A 20 22.38 31.66 0.05
N THR A 21 23.10 31.44 1.15
CA THR A 21 24.18 30.43 1.25
C THR A 21 23.70 29.07 1.77
N ALA A 22 22.49 28.98 2.33
CA ALA A 22 21.91 27.75 2.84
C ALA A 22 20.72 27.31 1.99
N LYS A 23 20.68 26.05 1.56
CA LYS A 23 19.56 25.51 0.77
C LYS A 23 18.33 25.13 1.60
N VAL A 24 18.48 24.98 2.92
CA VAL A 24 17.41 24.52 3.82
C VAL A 24 17.42 25.38 5.08
N GLY A 25 16.26 25.94 5.42
CA GLY A 25 16.00 26.70 6.64
C GLY A 25 15.27 25.86 7.69
N PHE A 26 15.65 26.05 8.95
CA PHE A 26 14.97 25.47 10.11
C PHE A 26 14.35 26.59 10.94
N LYS A 27 13.03 26.56 11.10
CA LYS A 27 12.29 27.55 11.88
C LYS A 27 11.55 26.86 13.02
N VAL A 28 11.94 27.12 14.25
CA VAL A 28 11.13 26.73 15.41
C VAL A 28 9.86 27.58 15.40
N VAL A 29 8.70 26.93 15.25
CA VAL A 29 7.41 27.60 15.20
C VAL A 29 6.82 27.73 16.60
N ARG A 30 6.97 26.69 17.43
CA ARG A 30 6.46 26.66 18.80
C ARG A 30 7.25 25.69 19.66
N GLU A 31 7.64 26.12 20.86
CA GLU A 31 8.14 25.20 21.90
C GLU A 31 6.97 24.43 22.52
N LEU A 32 7.19 23.15 22.77
CA LEU A 32 6.19 22.21 23.26
C LEU A 32 6.54 21.72 24.66
N SER A 33 5.52 21.39 25.44
CA SER A 33 5.73 20.58 26.62
C SER A 33 6.17 19.17 26.19
N LYS A 34 6.89 18.45 27.06
CA LYS A 34 7.23 17.04 26.80
C LYS A 34 5.97 16.19 26.58
N ALA A 35 4.90 16.46 27.34
CA ALA A 35 3.64 15.75 27.23
C ALA A 35 2.96 15.95 25.87
N ASP A 36 2.94 17.19 25.35
CA ASP A 36 2.41 17.47 24.01
C ASP A 36 3.25 16.84 22.92
N HIS A 37 4.58 16.95 23.03
CA HIS A 37 5.50 16.31 22.11
C HIS A 37 5.28 14.79 22.04
N ASP A 38 5.18 14.12 23.20
CA ASP A 38 4.94 12.68 23.26
C ASP A 38 3.57 12.30 22.69
N ARG A 39 2.51 13.07 23.01
CA ARG A 39 1.17 12.89 22.43
C ARG A 39 1.19 12.99 20.90
N TYR A 40 1.76 14.05 20.34
CA TYR A 40 1.87 14.23 18.89
C TYR A 40 2.66 13.10 18.23
N ARG A 41 3.79 12.72 18.83
CA ARG A 41 4.63 11.64 18.30
C ARG A 41 3.89 10.30 18.29
N THR A 42 3.23 9.93 19.39
CA THR A 42 2.52 8.65 19.49
C THR A 42 1.36 8.56 18.50
N ASP A 43 0.57 9.63 18.38
CA ASP A 43 -0.58 9.64 17.46
C ASP A 43 -0.13 9.67 16.00
N TYR A 44 0.94 10.40 15.67
CA TYR A 44 1.57 10.34 14.35
C TYR A 44 2.05 8.92 14.01
N GLN A 45 2.79 8.28 14.92
CA GLN A 45 3.31 6.92 14.73
C GLN A 45 2.17 5.88 14.58
N LEU A 46 0.99 6.12 15.14
CA LEU A 46 -0.16 5.25 14.89
C LEU A 46 -0.63 5.35 13.44
N VAL A 47 -0.81 6.58 12.94
CA VAL A 47 -1.32 6.81 11.57
C VAL A 47 -0.27 6.45 10.52
N GLU A 48 0.99 6.81 10.75
CA GLU A 48 2.12 6.42 9.90
C GLU A 48 2.19 4.89 9.77
N ARG A 49 2.09 4.15 10.89
CA ARG A 49 2.12 2.69 10.84
C ARG A 49 1.00 2.11 9.99
N LEU A 50 -0.19 2.71 10.08
CA LEU A 50 -1.34 2.31 9.28
C LEU A 50 -1.12 2.55 7.77
N LEU A 51 -0.48 3.66 7.40
CA LEU A 51 -0.31 4.07 6.01
C LEU A 51 0.91 3.46 5.34
N HIS A 52 2.02 3.27 6.06
CA HIS A 52 3.31 2.93 5.46
C HIS A 52 3.80 1.54 5.82
N THR A 53 3.47 1.05 7.02
CA THR A 53 4.00 -0.23 7.52
C THR A 53 2.93 -1.30 7.66
N SER A 54 1.69 -1.02 7.25
CA SER A 54 0.62 -2.01 7.31
C SER A 54 0.69 -2.97 6.12
N ILE A 55 0.16 -4.17 6.31
CA ILE A 55 0.04 -5.14 5.22
C ILE A 55 -0.89 -4.62 4.10
N ALA A 56 -1.82 -3.70 4.40
CA ALA A 56 -2.63 -3.03 3.39
C ALA A 56 -1.79 -2.06 2.52
N ALA A 57 -0.81 -1.38 3.10
CA ALA A 57 0.16 -0.57 2.35
C ALA A 57 0.97 -1.45 1.38
N TYR A 58 1.37 -2.64 1.82
CA TYR A 58 2.05 -3.62 0.98
C TYR A 58 1.16 -4.07 -0.20
N VAL A 59 -0.11 -4.40 0.01
CA VAL A 59 -1.06 -4.70 -1.09
C VAL A 59 -1.09 -3.57 -2.12
N ASN A 60 -1.26 -2.32 -1.67
CA ASN A 60 -1.28 -1.17 -2.57
C ASN A 60 0.04 -1.00 -3.34
N GLN A 61 1.17 -1.28 -2.70
CA GLN A 61 2.47 -1.23 -3.35
C GLN A 61 2.59 -2.33 -4.42
N THR A 62 2.20 -3.56 -4.11
CA THR A 62 2.22 -4.67 -5.09
C THR A 62 1.29 -4.44 -6.28
N LEU A 63 0.17 -3.74 -6.08
CA LEU A 63 -0.69 -3.30 -7.17
C LEU A 63 0.02 -2.30 -8.09
N LYS A 64 0.70 -1.29 -7.52
CA LYS A 64 1.51 -0.33 -8.30
C LYS A 64 2.65 -1.03 -9.04
N ASP A 65 3.30 -2.00 -8.39
CA ASP A 65 4.38 -2.77 -9.00
C ASP A 65 3.86 -3.63 -10.17
N PHE A 66 2.68 -4.23 -10.04
CA PHE A 66 2.01 -4.94 -11.14
C PHE A 66 1.70 -4.01 -12.32
N ILE A 67 1.18 -2.81 -12.07
CA ILE A 67 0.92 -1.81 -13.12
C ILE A 67 2.24 -1.41 -13.81
N ARG A 68 3.32 -1.19 -13.05
CA ARG A 68 4.65 -0.89 -13.64
C ARG A 68 5.17 -2.01 -14.52
N VAL A 69 4.90 -3.27 -14.17
CA VAL A 69 5.26 -4.41 -15.02
C VAL A 69 4.47 -4.40 -16.33
N ILE A 70 3.18 -4.07 -16.30
CA ILE A 70 2.37 -3.88 -17.52
C ILE A 70 2.94 -2.74 -18.37
N GLU A 71 3.23 -1.58 -17.77
CA GLU A 71 3.80 -0.43 -18.47
C GLU A 71 5.15 -0.77 -19.10
N GLN A 72 6.01 -1.49 -18.37
CA GLN A 72 7.29 -1.96 -18.88
C GLN A 72 7.13 -2.92 -20.06
N ASP A 73 6.24 -3.91 -19.96
CA ASP A 73 5.95 -4.82 -21.07
C ASP A 73 5.45 -4.05 -22.30
N VAL A 74 4.52 -3.10 -22.12
CA VAL A 74 4.01 -2.25 -23.20
C VAL A 74 5.12 -1.43 -23.83
N GLU A 75 6.01 -0.84 -23.03
CA GLU A 75 7.12 -0.03 -23.55
C GLU A 75 8.12 -0.89 -24.32
N GLU A 76 8.52 -2.06 -23.79
CA GLU A 76 9.45 -2.97 -24.48
C GLU A 76 8.87 -3.45 -25.84
N LEU A 77 7.56 -3.66 -25.91
CA LEU A 77 6.83 -3.99 -27.14
C LEU A 77 6.78 -2.81 -28.13
N LYS A 78 6.49 -1.60 -27.63
CA LYS A 78 6.49 -0.37 -28.42
C LYS A 78 7.89 -0.07 -28.97
N SER A 79 8.94 -0.18 -28.17
CA SER A 79 10.29 0.11 -28.64
C SER A 79 10.86 -0.99 -29.56
N GLY A 80 10.17 -2.13 -29.71
CA GLY A 80 10.68 -3.28 -30.46
C GLY A 80 11.86 -3.97 -29.77
N GLN A 81 11.98 -3.81 -28.45
CA GLN A 81 13.01 -4.49 -27.65
C GLN A 81 12.70 -5.97 -27.45
N VAL A 82 11.42 -6.36 -27.55
CA VAL A 82 10.99 -7.76 -27.56
C VAL A 82 11.06 -8.31 -28.97
N ASN A 83 11.91 -9.31 -29.20
CA ASN A 83 11.90 -10.09 -30.43
C ASN A 83 11.10 -11.39 -30.22
N PHE A 84 9.88 -11.45 -30.73
CA PHE A 84 9.03 -12.63 -30.61
C PHE A 84 9.55 -13.89 -31.33
N THR A 85 10.56 -13.77 -32.18
CA THR A 85 11.28 -14.92 -32.76
C THR A 85 12.35 -15.48 -31.83
N GLN A 86 12.68 -14.78 -30.75
CA GLN A 86 13.61 -15.20 -29.72
C GLN A 86 12.84 -15.74 -28.51
N PRO A 87 12.86 -17.05 -28.26
CA PRO A 87 12.15 -17.65 -27.12
C PRO A 87 12.51 -17.03 -25.77
N ASP A 88 13.77 -16.60 -25.61
CA ASP A 88 14.27 -16.02 -24.37
C ASP A 88 13.56 -14.70 -23.98
N ASP A 89 13.20 -13.88 -24.97
CA ASP A 89 12.46 -12.63 -24.72
C ASP A 89 11.03 -12.92 -24.24
N VAL A 90 10.39 -13.91 -24.85
CA VAL A 90 9.03 -14.35 -24.49
C VAL A 90 9.03 -14.96 -23.08
N VAL A 91 10.02 -15.82 -22.78
CA VAL A 91 10.18 -16.43 -21.45
C VAL A 91 10.45 -15.37 -20.39
N ARG A 92 11.36 -14.41 -20.64
CA ARG A 92 11.66 -13.31 -19.71
C ARG A 92 10.41 -12.50 -19.37
N MET A 93 9.67 -12.05 -20.39
CA MET A 93 8.42 -11.31 -20.21
C MET A 93 7.38 -12.14 -19.45
N GLY A 94 7.27 -13.43 -19.80
CA GLY A 94 6.39 -14.38 -19.14
C GLY A 94 6.68 -14.56 -17.65
N ILE A 95 7.95 -14.73 -17.27
CA ILE A 95 8.39 -14.87 -15.88
C ILE A 95 8.11 -13.58 -15.11
N ARG A 96 8.44 -12.40 -15.67
CA ARG A 96 8.22 -11.11 -15.02
C ARG A 96 6.74 -10.89 -14.71
N MET A 97 5.87 -11.09 -15.68
CA MET A 97 4.41 -10.91 -15.52
C MET A 97 3.82 -11.91 -14.53
N ARG A 98 4.16 -13.21 -14.63
CA ARG A 98 3.74 -14.24 -13.65
C ARG A 98 4.20 -13.91 -12.24
N GLY A 99 5.45 -13.45 -12.09
CA GLY A 99 5.99 -13.02 -10.81
C GLY A 99 5.22 -11.84 -10.21
N ALA A 100 4.84 -10.87 -11.03
CA ALA A 100 4.05 -9.72 -10.60
C ALA A 100 2.65 -10.14 -10.12
N VAL A 101 1.96 -11.00 -10.89
CA VAL A 101 0.64 -11.52 -10.51
C VAL A 101 0.71 -12.36 -9.22
N LEU A 102 1.70 -13.24 -9.11
CA LEU A 102 1.91 -14.04 -7.90
C LEU A 102 2.16 -13.15 -6.67
N THR A 103 2.97 -12.10 -6.82
CA THR A 103 3.29 -11.17 -5.74
C THR A 103 2.02 -10.45 -5.26
N LEU A 104 1.20 -9.94 -6.19
CA LEU A 104 -0.07 -9.31 -5.86
C LEU A 104 -1.05 -10.27 -5.16
N CYS A 105 -1.25 -11.47 -5.72
CA CYS A 105 -2.17 -12.45 -5.13
C CYS A 105 -1.67 -12.94 -3.76
N SER A 106 -0.35 -13.02 -3.57
CA SER A 106 0.27 -13.31 -2.27
C SER A 106 0.07 -12.18 -1.27
N ALA A 107 0.16 -10.92 -1.68
CA ALA A 107 -0.11 -9.79 -0.81
C ALA A 107 -1.57 -9.78 -0.31
N LEU A 108 -2.53 -10.13 -1.17
CA LEU A 108 -3.94 -10.30 -0.77
C LEU A 108 -4.12 -11.42 0.26
N HIS A 109 -3.38 -12.52 0.11
CA HIS A 109 -3.39 -13.63 1.06
C HIS A 109 -2.81 -13.21 2.42
N MET A 110 -1.62 -12.62 2.39
CA MET A 110 -0.92 -12.14 3.58
C MET A 110 -1.72 -11.05 4.30
N HIS A 111 -2.46 -10.20 3.59
CA HIS A 111 -3.34 -9.19 4.20
C HIS A 111 -4.33 -9.82 5.17
N GLN A 112 -5.01 -10.89 4.76
CA GLN A 112 -5.96 -11.59 5.63
C GLN A 112 -5.26 -12.34 6.76
N GLU A 113 -4.18 -13.08 6.47
CA GLU A 113 -3.45 -13.85 7.48
C GLU A 113 -2.87 -12.95 8.57
N HIS A 114 -2.18 -11.88 8.18
CA HIS A 114 -1.50 -10.97 9.10
C HIS A 114 -2.49 -10.20 9.97
N ILE A 115 -3.60 -9.72 9.39
CA ILE A 115 -4.65 -9.05 10.17
C ILE A 115 -5.29 -10.01 11.16
N ASN A 116 -5.58 -11.26 10.78
CA ASN A 116 -6.10 -12.24 11.71
C ASN A 116 -5.10 -12.54 12.84
N GLY A 117 -3.82 -12.69 12.51
CA GLY A 117 -2.73 -12.85 13.49
C GLY A 117 -2.66 -11.68 14.47
N GLU A 118 -2.60 -10.45 13.96
CA GLU A 118 -2.57 -9.22 14.77
C GLU A 118 -3.78 -9.12 15.71
N VAL A 119 -4.97 -9.48 15.22
CA VAL A 119 -6.20 -9.44 16.04
C VAL A 119 -6.17 -10.51 17.14
N VAL A 120 -5.68 -11.71 16.84
CA VAL A 120 -5.52 -12.78 17.83
C VAL A 120 -4.49 -12.38 18.88
N GLU A 121 -3.36 -11.81 18.48
CA GLU A 121 -2.32 -11.34 19.39
C GLU A 121 -2.81 -10.22 20.31
N ARG A 122 -3.57 -9.24 19.79
CA ARG A 122 -4.02 -8.07 20.56
C ARG A 122 -5.25 -8.32 21.42
N PHE A 123 -6.20 -9.11 20.93
CA PHE A 123 -7.52 -9.25 21.55
C PHE A 123 -7.83 -10.68 22.00
N GLY A 124 -6.98 -11.65 21.66
CA GLY A 124 -7.19 -13.06 21.93
C GLY A 124 -8.04 -13.76 20.87
N GLU A 125 -7.82 -15.07 20.75
CA GLU A 125 -8.61 -15.93 19.88
C GLU A 125 -10.09 -15.96 20.30
N ASN A 126 -11.02 -16.05 19.35
CA ASN A 126 -12.47 -16.03 19.55
C ASN A 126 -13.05 -14.82 20.32
N SER A 127 -12.26 -13.76 20.53
CA SER A 127 -12.73 -12.48 21.07
C SER A 127 -13.82 -11.85 20.20
N SER A 128 -14.55 -10.89 20.76
CA SER A 128 -15.60 -10.16 20.02
C SER A 128 -15.02 -9.43 18.80
N VAL A 129 -13.80 -8.90 18.89
CA VAL A 129 -13.09 -8.26 17.79
C VAL A 129 -12.66 -9.28 16.74
N HIS A 130 -12.06 -10.41 17.15
CA HIS A 130 -11.71 -11.49 16.22
C HIS A 130 -12.92 -11.98 15.43
N LYS A 131 -14.05 -12.24 16.09
CA LYS A 131 -15.28 -12.68 15.41
C LYS A 131 -15.79 -11.63 14.40
N LYS A 132 -15.70 -10.33 14.72
CA LYS A 132 -16.09 -9.24 13.81
C LYS A 132 -15.19 -9.18 12.59
N VAL A 133 -13.87 -9.22 12.78
CA VAL A 133 -12.88 -9.18 11.69
C VAL A 133 -13.03 -10.40 10.78
N ARG A 134 -13.15 -11.60 11.36
CA ARG A 134 -13.41 -12.83 10.58
C ARG A 134 -14.67 -12.72 9.74
N LYS A 135 -15.76 -12.18 10.30
CA LYS A 135 -17.01 -11.92 9.56
C LYS A 135 -16.83 -10.94 8.40
N ILE A 136 -15.94 -9.95 8.53
CA ILE A 136 -15.64 -9.01 7.44
C ILE A 136 -14.92 -9.74 6.30
N PHE A 137 -13.90 -10.56 6.60
CA PHE A 137 -13.22 -11.36 5.58
C PHE A 137 -14.13 -12.40 4.91
N THR A 138 -14.94 -13.12 5.69
CA THR A 138 -15.95 -14.04 5.13
C THR A 138 -16.88 -13.29 4.17
N ARG A 139 -17.36 -12.11 4.55
CA ARG A 139 -18.21 -11.30 3.68
C ARG A 139 -17.48 -10.82 2.41
N LEU A 140 -16.21 -10.47 2.50
CA LEU A 140 -15.40 -10.10 1.32
C LEU A 140 -15.29 -11.29 0.36
N TYR A 141 -14.94 -12.47 0.90
CA TYR A 141 -14.83 -13.71 0.16
C TYR A 141 -16.16 -14.08 -0.53
N ASP A 142 -17.28 -14.05 0.20
CA ASP A 142 -18.60 -14.41 -0.34
C ASP A 142 -19.10 -13.42 -1.40
N LYS A 143 -18.78 -12.13 -1.26
CA LYS A 143 -19.30 -11.07 -2.15
C LYS A 143 -18.51 -10.86 -3.43
N SER A 144 -17.26 -11.33 -3.50
CA SER A 144 -16.36 -11.02 -4.60
C SER A 144 -15.83 -12.30 -5.22
N GLN A 145 -16.45 -12.72 -6.32
CA GLN A 145 -15.94 -13.81 -7.14
C GLN A 145 -14.52 -13.48 -7.63
N ALA A 146 -14.27 -12.23 -8.04
CA ALA A 146 -12.95 -11.75 -8.43
C ALA A 146 -11.88 -11.94 -7.34
N TYR A 147 -12.18 -11.57 -6.10
CA TYR A 147 -11.28 -11.80 -4.96
C TYR A 147 -11.02 -13.29 -4.72
N ARG A 148 -12.06 -14.14 -4.79
CA ARG A 148 -11.91 -15.60 -4.66
C ARG A 148 -11.01 -16.15 -5.76
N ILE A 149 -11.20 -15.72 -7.01
CA ILE A 149 -10.34 -16.12 -8.13
C ILE A 149 -8.89 -15.74 -7.85
N LEU A 150 -8.59 -14.47 -7.53
CA LEU A 150 -7.22 -14.03 -7.19
C LEU A 150 -6.61 -14.82 -6.02
N TRP A 151 -7.41 -15.12 -4.99
CA TRP A 151 -7.00 -15.93 -3.85
C TRP A 151 -6.61 -17.36 -4.26
N HIS A 152 -7.43 -18.01 -5.09
CA HIS A 152 -7.17 -19.36 -5.57
C HIS A 152 -6.10 -19.41 -6.67
N THR A 153 -5.92 -18.34 -7.44
CA THR A 153 -4.78 -18.16 -8.35
C THR A 153 -3.47 -18.23 -7.59
N ARG A 154 -3.33 -17.53 -6.45
CA ARG A 154 -2.14 -17.64 -5.59
C ARG A 154 -1.87 -19.10 -5.22
N ASN A 155 -2.87 -19.79 -4.69
CA ASN A 155 -2.70 -21.18 -4.24
C ASN A 155 -2.26 -22.10 -5.38
N THR A 156 -2.85 -21.92 -6.57
CA THR A 156 -2.52 -22.71 -7.75
C THR A 156 -1.10 -22.41 -8.24
N MET A 157 -0.69 -21.14 -8.25
CA MET A 157 0.65 -20.72 -8.62
C MET A 157 1.74 -21.22 -7.65
N VAL A 158 1.47 -21.20 -6.35
CA VAL A 158 2.44 -21.62 -5.33
C VAL A 158 2.58 -23.13 -5.24
N HIS A 159 1.49 -23.88 -5.43
CA HIS A 159 1.47 -25.32 -5.16
C HIS A 159 1.49 -26.19 -6.41
N HIS A 160 1.16 -25.64 -7.60
CA HIS A 160 0.99 -26.44 -8.81
C HIS A 160 1.74 -25.86 -10.02
N THR A 161 1.38 -24.66 -10.50
CA THR A 161 2.00 -24.12 -11.73
C THR A 161 1.90 -22.60 -11.85
N LEU A 162 2.99 -21.94 -12.24
CA LEU A 162 2.98 -20.52 -12.60
C LEU A 162 2.24 -20.26 -13.94
N GLU A 163 1.99 -21.30 -14.73
CA GLU A 163 1.26 -21.20 -16.00
C GLU A 163 -0.24 -20.98 -15.84
N THR A 164 -0.76 -20.98 -14.59
CA THR A 164 -2.11 -20.47 -14.27
C THR A 164 -2.32 -19.04 -14.78
N ILE A 165 -1.24 -18.30 -15.06
CA ILE A 165 -1.33 -17.04 -15.80
C ILE A 165 -0.90 -17.27 -17.25
N SER A 166 -1.87 -17.10 -18.14
CA SER A 166 -1.65 -16.99 -19.58
C SER A 166 -1.40 -15.52 -19.94
N ILE A 167 -0.52 -15.27 -20.90
CA ILE A 167 -0.11 -13.91 -21.28
C ILE A 167 -0.24 -13.81 -22.79
N SER A 168 -1.07 -12.87 -23.23
CA SER A 168 -1.17 -12.49 -24.63
C SER A 168 -0.64 -11.07 -24.77
N ALA A 169 0.14 -10.81 -25.81
CA ALA A 169 0.68 -9.49 -26.08
C ALA A 169 0.65 -9.21 -27.58
N THR A 170 0.38 -7.97 -27.95
CA THR A 170 0.42 -7.56 -29.36
C THR A 170 0.90 -6.13 -29.49
N ALA A 171 1.61 -5.85 -30.58
CA ALA A 171 2.01 -4.52 -31.00
C ALA A 171 1.38 -4.20 -32.36
N PHE A 172 0.89 -2.99 -32.54
CA PHE A 172 0.18 -2.54 -33.74
C PHE A 172 0.46 -1.06 -34.01
N LEU A 173 0.16 -0.60 -35.22
CA LEU A 173 0.16 0.84 -35.53
C LEU A 173 -1.26 1.36 -35.36
N ASP A 174 -1.40 2.52 -34.74
CA ASP A 174 -2.68 3.22 -34.68
C ASP A 174 -2.96 4.03 -35.97
N SER A 175 -4.06 4.77 -35.98
CA SER A 175 -4.47 5.61 -37.12
C SER A 175 -3.48 6.72 -37.46
N ASN A 176 -2.56 7.06 -36.56
CA ASN A 176 -1.55 8.10 -36.74
C ASN A 176 -0.17 7.51 -37.09
N ASN A 177 -0.08 6.21 -37.41
CA ASN A 177 1.17 5.47 -37.56
C ASN A 177 2.06 5.48 -36.30
N GLU A 178 1.48 5.73 -35.13
CA GLU A 178 2.19 5.59 -33.87
C GLU A 178 2.11 4.13 -33.41
N ARG A 179 3.23 3.63 -32.87
CA ARG A 179 3.28 2.26 -32.40
C ARG A 179 2.60 2.14 -31.04
N GLN A 180 1.56 1.32 -31.00
CA GLN A 180 0.84 0.92 -29.81
C GLN A 180 1.17 -0.51 -29.44
N ALA A 181 1.03 -0.85 -28.16
CA ALA A 181 1.16 -2.21 -27.69
C ALA A 181 0.25 -2.44 -26.49
N VAL A 182 -0.16 -3.69 -26.32
CA VAL A 182 -0.92 -4.15 -25.16
C VAL A 182 -0.35 -5.49 -24.69
N THR A 183 -0.31 -5.65 -23.37
CA THR A 183 -0.08 -6.95 -22.69
C THR A 183 -1.32 -7.26 -21.87
N MET A 184 -1.77 -8.50 -21.92
CA MET A 184 -3.05 -8.94 -21.39
C MET A 184 -2.87 -10.27 -20.65
N PRO A 185 -2.51 -10.22 -19.35
CA PRO A 185 -2.48 -11.40 -18.50
C PRO A 185 -3.91 -11.86 -18.18
N ARG A 186 -4.18 -13.16 -18.33
CA ARG A 186 -5.44 -13.81 -17.98
C ARG A 186 -5.21 -14.95 -17.00
N VAL A 187 -6.15 -15.14 -16.10
CA VAL A 187 -6.16 -16.31 -15.20
C VAL A 187 -6.75 -17.50 -15.96
N ASP A 188 -5.99 -18.58 -16.05
CA ASP A 188 -6.48 -19.85 -16.55
C ASP A 188 -7.33 -20.54 -15.48
N LEU A 189 -8.66 -20.44 -15.63
CA LEU A 189 -9.61 -21.05 -14.70
C LEU A 189 -9.54 -22.57 -14.74
N SER A 190 -9.18 -23.18 -15.87
CA SER A 190 -9.04 -24.63 -15.97
C SER A 190 -7.95 -25.14 -15.05
N ALA A 191 -6.81 -24.44 -14.96
CA ALA A 191 -5.74 -24.76 -14.03
C ALA A 191 -6.20 -24.68 -12.56
N ILE A 192 -7.03 -23.70 -12.20
CA ILE A 192 -7.60 -23.61 -10.85
C ILE A 192 -8.56 -24.79 -10.60
N ILE A 193 -9.47 -25.04 -11.53
CA ILE A 193 -10.45 -26.13 -11.43
C ILE A 193 -9.71 -27.46 -11.27
N GLU A 194 -8.84 -27.82 -12.20
CA GLU A 194 -8.26 -29.16 -12.30
C GLU A 194 -7.21 -29.43 -11.22
N LEU A 195 -6.42 -28.42 -10.83
CA LEU A 195 -5.25 -28.62 -9.97
C LEU A 195 -5.52 -28.28 -8.50
N ASN A 196 -6.45 -27.35 -8.20
CA ASN A 196 -6.70 -26.91 -6.83
C ASN A 196 -7.75 -27.79 -6.15
N ASP A 197 -7.31 -28.73 -5.31
CA ASP A 197 -8.16 -29.64 -4.54
C ASP A 197 -8.89 -28.96 -3.35
N ARG A 198 -8.58 -27.68 -3.06
CA ARG A 198 -9.11 -26.94 -1.91
C ARG A 198 -10.30 -26.03 -2.22
N ILE A 199 -10.79 -26.02 -3.46
CA ILE A 199 -12.01 -25.28 -3.82
C ILE A 199 -13.26 -26.12 -3.56
N SER A 200 -14.36 -25.48 -3.12
CA SER A 200 -15.63 -26.18 -2.96
C SER A 200 -16.25 -26.55 -4.30
N ASP A 201 -17.09 -27.59 -4.33
CA ASP A 201 -17.82 -28.00 -5.54
C ASP A 201 -18.72 -26.87 -6.08
N SER A 202 -19.30 -26.06 -5.17
CA SER A 202 -20.11 -24.90 -5.56
C SER A 202 -19.27 -23.86 -6.29
N PHE A 203 -18.08 -23.54 -5.78
CA PHE A 203 -17.21 -22.55 -6.40
C PHE A 203 -16.61 -23.09 -7.71
N ARG A 204 -16.29 -24.39 -7.75
CA ARG A 204 -15.90 -25.08 -8.98
C ARG A 204 -16.97 -24.95 -10.07
N ALA A 205 -18.25 -25.15 -9.73
CA ALA A 205 -19.35 -24.94 -10.67
C ALA A 205 -19.47 -23.48 -11.13
N GLU A 206 -19.29 -22.51 -10.23
CA GLU A 206 -19.24 -21.08 -10.59
C GLU A 206 -18.11 -20.76 -11.58
N LEU A 207 -16.92 -21.36 -11.41
CA LEU A 207 -15.79 -21.16 -12.32
C LEU A 207 -16.02 -21.78 -13.69
N VAL A 208 -16.73 -22.91 -13.76
CA VAL A 208 -17.13 -23.53 -15.04
C VAL A 208 -18.15 -22.67 -15.77
N ASP A 209 -19.12 -22.09 -15.05
CA ASP A 209 -20.19 -21.26 -15.62
C ASP A 209 -19.69 -19.93 -16.20
N LEU A 210 -18.58 -19.39 -15.68
CA LEU A 210 -17.92 -18.20 -16.23
C LEU A 210 -17.54 -18.36 -17.72
N GLY A 211 -17.22 -19.57 -18.17
CA GLY A 211 -16.97 -19.92 -19.57
C GLY A 211 -15.70 -19.31 -20.20
N GLU A 212 -15.17 -18.22 -19.67
CA GLU A 212 -14.00 -17.51 -20.18
C GLU A 212 -12.98 -17.19 -19.09
N ASN A 213 -11.70 -17.23 -19.47
CA ASN A 213 -10.57 -16.89 -18.60
C ASN A 213 -10.51 -15.36 -18.38
N PRO A 214 -10.73 -14.84 -17.16
CA PRO A 214 -10.82 -13.41 -16.92
C PRO A 214 -9.46 -12.72 -17.02
N TYR A 215 -9.46 -11.44 -17.41
CA TYR A 215 -8.24 -10.63 -17.36
C TYR A 215 -7.87 -10.32 -15.91
N VAL A 216 -6.58 -10.38 -15.58
CA VAL A 216 -6.11 -10.08 -14.22
C VAL A 216 -6.48 -8.65 -13.82
N LEU A 217 -6.41 -7.69 -14.74
CA LEU A 217 -6.80 -6.30 -14.48
C LEU A 217 -8.29 -6.13 -14.13
N GLU A 218 -9.19 -6.90 -14.75
CA GLU A 218 -10.61 -6.86 -14.43
C GLU A 218 -10.87 -7.38 -13.02
N LEU A 219 -10.25 -8.52 -12.69
CA LEU A 219 -10.34 -9.09 -11.33
C LEU A 219 -9.83 -8.10 -10.28
N ILE A 220 -8.73 -7.40 -10.56
CA ILE A 220 -8.18 -6.36 -9.69
C ILE A 220 -9.16 -5.21 -9.52
N ASN A 221 -9.70 -4.68 -10.62
CA ASN A 221 -10.63 -3.55 -10.60
C ASN A 221 -11.90 -3.86 -9.81
N GLU A 222 -12.37 -5.11 -9.83
CA GLU A 222 -13.51 -5.56 -9.05
C GLU A 222 -13.16 -5.84 -7.58
N ALA A 223 -12.02 -6.49 -7.32
CA ALA A 223 -11.66 -6.95 -5.98
C ALA A 223 -11.11 -5.83 -5.08
N ILE A 224 -10.22 -4.98 -5.59
CA ILE A 224 -9.48 -3.99 -4.78
C ILE A 224 -10.39 -2.98 -4.06
N PRO A 225 -11.46 -2.44 -4.68
CA PRO A 225 -12.39 -1.57 -3.96
C PRO A 225 -13.05 -2.27 -2.75
N LEU A 226 -13.39 -3.55 -2.90
CA LEU A 226 -14.00 -4.36 -1.83
C LEU A 226 -12.97 -4.71 -0.74
N VAL A 227 -11.72 -4.99 -1.11
CA VAL A 227 -10.61 -5.17 -0.16
C VAL A 227 -10.36 -3.88 0.63
N SER A 228 -10.35 -2.72 -0.04
CA SER A 228 -10.19 -1.41 0.60
C SER A 228 -11.32 -1.12 1.59
N GLU A 229 -12.57 -1.39 1.21
CA GLU A 229 -13.72 -1.23 2.10
C GLU A 229 -13.68 -2.21 3.29
N ALA A 230 -13.31 -3.47 3.06
CA ALA A 230 -13.09 -4.43 4.13
C ALA A 230 -12.03 -3.93 5.12
N ASN A 231 -10.89 -3.45 4.61
CA ASN A 231 -9.80 -2.91 5.41
C ASN A 231 -10.24 -1.69 6.24
N LYS A 232 -11.00 -0.75 5.65
CA LYS A 232 -11.58 0.39 6.40
C LYS A 232 -12.43 -0.09 7.58
N ARG A 233 -13.32 -1.05 7.36
CA ARG A 233 -14.19 -1.61 8.41
C ARG A 233 -13.42 -2.40 9.46
N ILE A 234 -12.35 -3.07 9.07
CA ILE A 234 -11.43 -3.77 9.98
C ILE A 234 -10.71 -2.76 10.89
N ASN A 235 -10.22 -1.65 10.32
CA ASN A 235 -9.51 -0.61 11.07
C ASN A 235 -10.37 0.06 12.15
N THR A 236 -11.69 0.18 11.96
CA THR A 236 -12.57 0.72 13.03
C THR A 236 -12.64 -0.17 14.26
N HIS A 237 -12.28 -1.45 14.13
CA HIS A 237 -12.24 -2.39 15.23
C HIS A 237 -10.84 -2.55 15.83
N LEU A 238 -9.79 -2.53 14.99
CA LEU A 238 -8.40 -2.62 15.44
C LEU A 238 -7.86 -1.33 16.05
N TYR A 239 -8.33 -0.19 15.56
CA TYR A 239 -7.80 1.13 15.89
C TYR A 239 -8.95 2.09 16.26
N PRO A 240 -9.69 1.83 17.35
CA PRO A 240 -10.79 2.70 17.78
C PRO A 240 -10.34 4.13 18.08
N GLN A 241 -9.07 4.34 18.41
CA GLN A 241 -8.46 5.64 18.69
C GLN A 241 -8.02 6.40 17.43
N LEU A 242 -8.23 5.85 16.22
CA LEU A 242 -7.73 6.45 14.98
C LEU A 242 -8.27 7.87 14.74
N ASP A 243 -9.54 8.13 15.04
CA ASP A 243 -10.13 9.46 14.86
C ASP A 243 -9.53 10.49 15.81
N ALA A 244 -9.27 10.09 17.06
CA ALA A 244 -8.59 10.93 18.04
C ALA A 244 -7.15 11.24 17.60
N ALA A 245 -6.42 10.23 17.11
CA ALA A 245 -5.06 10.41 16.59
C ALA A 245 -5.03 11.35 15.37
N CYS A 246 -5.98 11.22 14.45
CA CYS A 246 -6.12 12.16 13.32
C CYS A 246 -6.45 13.58 13.79
N ALA A 247 -7.26 13.74 14.85
CA ALA A 247 -7.55 15.04 15.45
C ALA A 247 -6.29 15.68 16.04
N THR A 248 -5.47 14.90 16.76
CA THR A 248 -4.16 15.33 17.26
C THR A 248 -3.20 15.74 16.14
N ILE A 249 -3.16 15.01 15.03
CA ILE A 249 -2.31 15.36 13.87
C ILE A 249 -2.77 16.68 13.25
N ARG A 250 -4.09 16.90 13.12
CA ARG A 250 -4.65 18.15 12.61
C ARG A 250 -4.38 19.32 13.56
N GLU A 251 -4.47 19.09 14.88
CA GLU A 251 -4.06 20.06 15.91
C GLU A 251 -2.60 20.47 15.71
N PHE A 252 -1.69 19.50 15.55
CA PHE A 252 -0.27 19.79 15.32
C PHE A 252 -0.04 20.59 14.04
N ASP A 253 -0.64 20.18 12.93
CA ASP A 253 -0.49 20.88 11.64
C ASP A 253 -1.03 22.32 11.69
N SER A 254 -2.07 22.58 12.50
CA SER A 254 -2.61 23.93 12.70
C SER A 254 -1.62 24.90 13.34
N ILE A 255 -0.63 24.41 14.10
CA ILE A 255 0.44 25.24 14.70
C ILE A 255 1.21 26.00 13.61
N PHE A 256 1.30 25.43 12.41
CA PHE A 256 2.04 26.00 11.29
C PHE A 256 1.22 27.03 10.49
N ALA A 257 -0.06 27.24 10.81
CA ALA A 257 -0.91 28.27 10.21
C ALA A 257 -0.86 28.34 8.67
N GLY A 258 -0.73 27.18 8.00
CA GLY A 258 -0.67 27.10 6.53
C GLY A 258 0.68 27.47 5.90
N LEU A 259 1.74 27.65 6.69
CA LEU A 259 3.10 27.89 6.14
C LEU A 259 3.56 26.72 5.27
N ASP A 260 4.25 27.00 4.16
CA ASP A 260 4.81 25.96 3.30
C ASP A 260 6.07 25.33 3.90
N GLY A 261 6.25 24.02 3.66
CA GLY A 261 7.41 23.26 4.11
C GLY A 261 7.07 21.96 4.83
N VAL A 262 8.10 21.25 5.28
CA VAL A 262 7.96 19.97 6.01
C VAL A 262 7.80 20.24 7.50
N ARG A 263 6.80 19.62 8.11
CA ARG A 263 6.54 19.70 9.55
C ARG A 263 7.46 18.72 10.27
N ALA A 264 8.03 19.12 11.39
CA ALA A 264 8.90 18.28 12.19
C ALA A 264 8.68 18.47 13.69
N LEU A 265 8.88 17.40 14.45
CA LEU A 265 9.04 17.45 15.90
C LEU A 265 10.53 17.40 16.23
N THR A 266 10.99 18.32 17.08
CA THR A 266 12.34 18.26 17.65
C THR A 266 12.30 17.61 19.03
N SER A 267 13.35 16.85 19.36
CA SER A 267 13.53 16.26 20.69
C SER A 267 14.73 16.83 21.43
N GLU A 268 15.73 17.34 20.70
CA GLU A 268 16.96 17.88 21.26
C GLU A 268 17.51 19.02 20.41
N ARG A 269 18.29 19.90 21.06
CA ARG A 269 19.00 21.01 20.43
C ARG A 269 20.40 21.17 21.03
N THR A 270 21.38 21.56 20.21
CA THR A 270 22.71 21.94 20.71
C THR A 270 22.64 23.20 21.57
N THR A 271 23.50 23.31 22.59
CA THR A 271 23.62 24.52 23.41
C THR A 271 24.77 25.45 23.03
N ASN A 272 25.50 25.13 21.97
CA ASN A 272 26.65 25.94 21.56
C ASN A 272 26.16 27.26 20.96
N ASP A 273 26.61 28.37 21.57
CA ASP A 273 26.55 29.71 20.98
C ASP A 273 27.94 30.02 20.37
N PRO A 274 28.03 30.59 19.16
CA PRO A 274 26.94 31.02 18.26
C PRO A 274 26.47 29.92 17.27
N PRO A 275 25.38 30.16 16.51
CA PRO A 275 24.87 29.27 15.46
C PRO A 275 25.94 28.72 14.49
N PRO A 276 25.69 27.58 13.81
CA PRO A 276 24.39 26.93 13.64
C PRO A 276 24.01 25.97 14.79
N LEU A 277 22.78 26.13 15.27
CA LEU A 277 22.17 25.15 16.17
C LEU A 277 21.85 23.87 15.40
N LYS A 278 22.19 22.71 15.96
CA LYS A 278 21.76 21.41 15.42
C LYS A 278 20.57 20.90 16.22
N PHE A 279 19.67 20.21 15.53
CA PHE A 279 18.46 19.64 16.11
C PHE A 279 18.43 18.14 15.86
N SER A 280 17.98 17.38 16.86
CA SER A 280 17.46 16.02 16.64
C SER A 280 15.97 16.17 16.34
N TYR A 281 15.51 15.67 15.19
CA TYR A 281 14.12 15.84 14.76
C TYR A 281 13.59 14.64 13.97
N SER A 282 12.26 14.52 13.95
CA SER A 282 11.51 13.61 13.08
C SER A 282 10.55 14.41 12.21
N THR A 283 10.65 14.25 10.89
CA THR A 283 9.74 14.87 9.92
C THR A 283 8.44 14.10 9.82
N TRP A 284 7.35 14.81 9.58
CA TRP A 284 6.03 14.24 9.34
C TRP A 284 5.76 14.17 7.85
N SER A 285 5.38 12.99 7.37
CA SER A 285 5.04 12.78 5.96
C SER A 285 3.77 13.53 5.59
N GLY A 286 3.76 14.11 4.38
CA GLY A 286 2.63 14.89 3.88
C GLY A 286 1.35 14.06 3.73
N ASP A 287 1.47 12.78 3.36
CA ASP A 287 0.32 11.89 3.19
C ASP A 287 -0.35 11.50 4.52
N VAL A 288 0.40 11.40 5.61
CA VAL A 288 -0.14 11.23 6.97
C VAL A 288 -0.99 12.44 7.37
N ILE A 289 -0.49 13.66 7.09
CA ILE A 289 -1.23 14.90 7.36
C ILE A 289 -2.50 14.97 6.51
N MET A 290 -2.40 14.65 5.22
CA MET A 290 -3.55 14.63 4.30
C MET A 290 -4.61 13.60 4.70
N PHE A 291 -4.20 12.38 5.03
CA PHE A 291 -5.09 11.34 5.53
C PHE A 291 -5.86 11.79 6.78
N ALA A 292 -5.17 12.42 7.74
CA ALA A 292 -5.81 12.93 8.94
C ALA A 292 -6.85 14.02 8.65
N ARG A 293 -6.59 14.89 7.67
CA ARG A 293 -7.53 15.93 7.23
C ARG A 293 -8.76 15.34 6.55
N GLU A 294 -8.57 14.45 5.58
CA GLU A 294 -9.66 13.83 4.80
C GLU A 294 -10.56 12.95 5.66
N ARG A 295 -9.97 12.19 6.59
CA ARG A 295 -10.70 11.32 7.49
C ARG A 295 -11.68 12.10 8.36
N LEU A 296 -11.27 13.25 8.88
CA LEU A 296 -12.12 14.11 9.72
C LEU A 296 -13.10 14.97 8.93
N ALA A 297 -12.88 15.17 7.63
CA ALA A 297 -13.84 15.84 6.76
C ALA A 297 -14.99 14.91 6.33
N SER A 298 -14.78 13.60 6.41
CA SER A 298 -15.75 12.56 6.03
C SER A 298 -16.54 11.98 7.21
N ALA A 299 -16.26 12.44 8.44
CA ALA A 299 -16.89 12.02 9.69
C ALA A 299 -17.95 13.04 10.13
#